data_AF-A0A7J4T2G3-F1
#
_entry.id   AF-A0A7J4T2G3-F1
#
_cell.length_a   1.000
_cell.length_b   1.000
_cell.length_c   1.000
_cell.angle_alpha   90.00
_cell.angle_beta   90.00
_cell.angle_gamma   90.00
#
_symmetry.space_group_name_H-M   'P 1'
#
loop_
_entity.id
_entity.type
_entity.pdbx_description
1 polymer ?
#
loop_
_entity_poly.entity_id
_entity_poly.type
_entity_poly.pdbx_seq_one_letter_code
_entity_poly.pdbx_strand_id
1 'polypeptide(L)'
;MTQRFLKYTVRATDTQATSFINLAKDLSAVNRQLFRQARMYKVKSITVVDNDEEKFLQFGCAPDTWAMRNAMKRAYSRYNEMNNQVLDDQPSLKSKWSDFKPYLSLKHNSAESNPGTYNMESPEDIESNNVEYGEWNYSTFESPDGTSSVDGYEVGLLGGHSGSPGAYNYVGLIQSYGDTRGTVGRFEPSVDTALASDDPLLNLLDAGTQFDEIAENLIGENNSPPYKVQSPGSAQGEFYVGAETNMPAPLMFAEFNPAVGHGLQKVYNINVPLGVIRLDHKTERDTTDFTVIIEMAEGSYKGIHSESLV
;
A
#
# COMPACT_ATOMS: atom_id res chain seq x y z
N MET A 1 -16.05 16.14 -19.07
CA MET A 1 -16.56 14.76 -19.09
C MET A 1 -15.33 13.86 -19.04
N THR A 2 -15.35 12.85 -18.17
CA THR A 2 -14.16 12.03 -17.86
C THR A 2 -14.51 10.57 -18.13
N GLN A 3 -13.64 9.87 -18.86
CA GLN A 3 -13.73 8.43 -19.06
C GLN A 3 -13.43 7.73 -17.73
N ARG A 4 -14.36 6.87 -17.30
CA ARG A 4 -14.33 6.20 -15.98
C ARG A 4 -14.25 4.68 -16.05
N PHE A 5 -14.44 4.10 -17.24
CA PHE A 5 -14.36 2.67 -17.48
C PHE A 5 -13.03 2.36 -18.14
N LEU A 6 -12.29 1.44 -17.53
CA LEU A 6 -11.05 0.89 -18.06
C LEU A 6 -11.21 -0.62 -18.18
N LYS A 7 -10.98 -1.15 -19.37
CA LYS A 7 -10.98 -2.59 -19.67
C LYS A 7 -9.53 -3.04 -19.76
N TYR A 8 -9.18 -4.13 -19.11
CA TYR A 8 -7.89 -4.78 -19.17
C TYR A 8 -8.10 -6.23 -19.62
N THR A 9 -7.24 -6.71 -20.52
CA THR A 9 -7.19 -8.13 -20.86
C THR A 9 -5.91 -8.68 -20.25
N VAL A 10 -6.05 -9.50 -19.21
CA VAL A 10 -4.90 -10.05 -18.50
C VAL A 10 -4.48 -11.32 -19.21
N ARG A 11 -3.25 -11.29 -19.75
CA ARG A 11 -2.70 -12.43 -20.47
C ARG A 11 -2.13 -13.43 -19.50
N ALA A 12 -2.78 -14.58 -19.37
CA ALA A 12 -2.39 -15.60 -18.41
C ALA A 12 -1.34 -16.54 -19.04
N THR A 13 -0.15 -16.05 -19.39
CA THR A 13 0.89 -16.88 -20.06
C THR A 13 1.47 -17.98 -19.17
N ASP A 14 1.34 -17.80 -17.86
CA ASP A 14 1.81 -18.73 -16.84
C ASP A 14 0.64 -19.17 -15.96
N THR A 15 0.74 -20.39 -15.41
CA THR A 15 -0.25 -20.93 -14.46
C THR A 15 -0.30 -20.14 -13.15
N GLN A 16 0.70 -19.31 -12.87
CA GLN A 16 0.66 -18.33 -11.81
C GLN A 16 1.44 -17.09 -12.22
N ALA A 17 0.80 -15.92 -12.17
CA ALA A 17 1.51 -14.65 -12.31
C ALA A 17 0.94 -13.58 -11.37
N THR A 18 1.74 -12.54 -11.20
CA THR A 18 1.36 -11.33 -10.46
C THR A 18 1.44 -10.16 -11.42
N SER A 19 0.32 -9.46 -11.54
CA SER A 19 0.17 -8.25 -12.35
C SER A 19 -0.24 -7.05 -11.49
N PHE A 20 0.03 -5.85 -12.00
CA PHE A 20 -0.31 -4.60 -11.36
C PHE A 20 -1.07 -3.70 -12.34
N ILE A 21 -2.07 -3.00 -11.82
CA ILE A 21 -2.86 -2.00 -12.55
C ILE A 21 -2.63 -0.66 -11.87
N ASN A 22 -2.22 0.36 -12.62
CA ASN A 22 -2.03 1.72 -12.11
C ASN A 22 -3.10 2.67 -12.68
N LEU A 23 -4.19 2.80 -11.93
CA LEU A 23 -5.34 3.62 -12.29
C LEU A 23 -4.98 5.10 -12.51
N ALA A 24 -4.03 5.64 -11.74
CA ALA A 24 -3.62 7.04 -11.90
C ALA A 24 -2.90 7.26 -13.25
N LYS A 25 -1.98 6.34 -13.61
CA LYS A 25 -1.28 6.34 -14.90
C LYS A 25 -2.26 6.16 -16.06
N ASP A 26 -3.13 5.17 -15.95
CA ASP A 26 -4.06 4.79 -17.02
C ASP A 26 -5.15 5.83 -17.26
N LEU A 27 -5.76 6.35 -16.19
CA LEU A 27 -6.72 7.46 -16.31
C LEU A 27 -6.06 8.70 -16.89
N SER A 28 -4.76 8.92 -16.62
CA SER A 28 -4.02 10.04 -17.18
C SER A 28 -3.81 9.91 -18.68
N ALA A 29 -3.44 8.72 -19.14
CA ALA A 29 -3.28 8.43 -20.56
C ALA A 29 -4.61 8.59 -21.31
N VAL A 30 -5.66 7.91 -20.83
CA VAL A 30 -6.98 7.87 -21.49
C VAL A 30 -7.65 9.25 -21.55
N ASN A 31 -7.58 10.03 -20.48
CA ASN A 31 -8.23 11.35 -20.42
C ASN A 31 -7.31 12.52 -20.83
N ARG A 32 -6.03 12.25 -21.15
CA ARG A 32 -4.99 13.26 -21.45
C ARG A 32 -4.86 14.34 -20.37
N GLN A 33 -4.99 13.97 -19.10
CA GLN A 33 -4.90 14.86 -17.95
C GLN A 33 -4.20 14.17 -16.79
N LEU A 34 -3.26 14.81 -16.11
CA LEU A 34 -2.56 14.17 -14.98
C LEU A 34 -3.49 13.88 -13.80
N PHE A 35 -3.81 12.61 -13.56
CA PHE A 35 -4.37 12.12 -12.31
C PHE A 35 -3.22 11.84 -11.34
N ARG A 36 -3.22 12.53 -10.20
CA ARG A 36 -2.12 12.46 -9.22
C ARG A 36 -2.09 11.09 -8.56
N GLN A 37 -0.92 10.48 -8.45
CA GLN A 37 -0.81 9.14 -7.87
C GLN A 37 -1.01 9.14 -6.36
N ALA A 38 -0.50 10.15 -5.63
CA ALA A 38 -0.60 10.25 -4.16
C ALA A 38 -2.02 10.62 -3.66
N ARG A 39 -3.03 9.85 -4.08
CA ARG A 39 -4.44 10.00 -3.72
C ARG A 39 -5.08 8.64 -3.44
N MET A 40 -6.20 8.66 -2.75
CA MET A 40 -7.05 7.49 -2.53
C MET A 40 -8.12 7.47 -3.61
N TYR A 41 -8.09 6.47 -4.48
CA TYR A 41 -9.05 6.33 -5.58
C TYR A 41 -10.22 5.46 -5.14
N LYS A 42 -11.44 5.89 -5.43
CA LYS A 42 -12.64 5.10 -5.15
C LYS A 42 -13.06 4.35 -6.42
N VAL A 43 -12.96 3.03 -6.37
CA VAL A 43 -13.44 2.14 -7.41
C VAL A 43 -14.88 1.78 -7.10
N LYS A 44 -15.80 2.13 -8.00
CA LYS A 44 -17.20 1.76 -7.87
C LYS A 44 -17.38 0.26 -8.03
N SER A 45 -16.70 -0.33 -9.02
CA SER A 45 -16.66 -1.77 -9.15
C SER A 45 -15.50 -2.30 -9.97
N ILE A 46 -15.10 -3.53 -9.67
CA ILE A 46 -14.23 -4.38 -10.48
C ILE A 46 -15.08 -5.55 -10.95
N THR A 47 -15.17 -5.73 -12.26
CA THR A 47 -15.88 -6.85 -12.89
C THR A 47 -14.86 -7.73 -13.58
N VAL A 48 -14.84 -9.00 -13.24
CA VAL A 48 -14.08 -10.03 -13.93
C VAL A 48 -15.03 -10.77 -14.85
N VAL A 49 -14.61 -10.93 -16.10
CA VAL A 49 -15.27 -11.79 -17.09
C VAL A 49 -14.26 -12.85 -17.50
N ASP A 50 -14.54 -14.09 -17.14
CA ASP A 50 -13.69 -15.24 -17.41
C ASP A 50 -14.56 -16.47 -17.66
N ASN A 51 -14.32 -17.19 -18.74
CA ASN A 51 -15.07 -18.39 -19.09
C ASN A 51 -14.39 -19.68 -18.60
N ASP A 52 -13.19 -19.58 -18.02
CA ASP A 52 -12.46 -20.70 -17.45
C ASP A 52 -12.91 -20.94 -16.00
N GLU A 53 -13.31 -22.17 -15.68
CA GLU A 53 -13.85 -22.53 -14.37
C GLU A 53 -12.75 -22.86 -13.35
N GLU A 54 -11.48 -23.02 -13.75
CA GLU A 54 -10.36 -23.47 -12.89
C GLU A 54 -9.40 -22.34 -12.47
N LYS A 55 -9.76 -21.06 -12.69
CA LYS A 55 -8.88 -19.91 -12.42
C LYS A 55 -9.19 -19.19 -11.10
N PHE A 56 -8.24 -19.17 -10.16
CA PHE A 56 -8.32 -18.33 -8.98
C PHE A 56 -7.75 -16.95 -9.24
N LEU A 57 -8.51 -15.91 -8.92
CA LEU A 57 -8.08 -14.52 -9.06
C LEU A 57 -8.14 -13.80 -7.71
N GLN A 58 -7.04 -13.18 -7.31
CA GLN A 58 -6.95 -12.44 -6.07
C GLN A 58 -6.58 -10.99 -6.35
N PHE A 59 -7.31 -10.08 -5.71
CA PHE A 59 -7.10 -8.64 -5.83
C PHE A 59 -6.69 -8.06 -4.49
N GLY A 60 -5.63 -7.25 -4.50
CA GLY A 60 -5.14 -6.58 -3.29
C GLY A 60 -4.69 -5.15 -3.55
N CYS A 61 -4.68 -4.35 -2.48
CA CYS A 61 -4.18 -2.98 -2.51
C CYS A 61 -3.42 -2.65 -1.23
N ALA A 62 -2.82 -1.46 -1.16
CA ALA A 62 -2.18 -1.01 0.08
C ALA A 62 -3.18 -0.96 1.25
N PRO A 63 -2.72 -1.23 2.49
CA PRO A 63 -3.54 -1.10 3.69
C PRO A 63 -3.90 0.36 3.95
N ASP A 64 -5.18 0.65 4.23
CA ASP A 64 -5.61 1.98 4.67
C ASP A 64 -5.50 2.10 6.19
N THR A 65 -4.27 2.25 6.68
CA THR A 65 -3.98 2.38 8.12
C THR A 65 -3.42 3.76 8.45
N TRP A 66 -3.48 4.11 9.73
CA TRP A 66 -2.86 5.32 10.25
C TRP A 66 -1.35 5.39 9.95
N ALA A 67 -0.64 4.26 10.08
CA ALA A 67 0.79 4.17 9.80
C ALA A 67 1.08 4.44 8.31
N MET A 68 0.29 3.85 7.41
CA MET A 68 0.40 4.09 5.97
C MET A 68 0.20 5.57 5.62
N ARG A 69 -0.87 6.19 6.13
CA ARG A 69 -1.18 7.60 5.86
C ARG A 69 -0.09 8.55 6.36
N ASN A 70 0.49 8.28 7.53
CA ASN A 70 1.57 9.12 8.07
C ASN A 70 2.91 8.88 7.36
N ALA A 71 3.22 7.64 6.99
CA ALA A 71 4.37 7.33 6.16
C ALA A 71 4.32 8.09 4.83
N MET A 72 3.16 8.10 4.17
CA MET A 72 2.92 8.85 2.93
C MET A 72 3.08 10.36 3.11
N LYS A 73 2.49 10.96 4.15
CA LYS A 73 2.64 12.39 4.44
C LYS A 73 4.10 12.78 4.70
N ARG A 74 4.83 11.95 5.47
CA ARG A 74 6.26 12.16 5.74
C ARG A 74 7.07 12.09 4.44
N ALA A 75 6.84 11.07 3.62
CA ALA A 75 7.53 10.91 2.34
C ALA A 75 7.28 12.10 1.40
N TYR A 76 6.02 12.52 1.25
CA TYR A 76 5.67 13.68 0.43
C TYR A 76 6.30 14.98 0.93
N SER A 77 6.33 15.20 2.24
CA SER A 77 7.00 16.38 2.81
C SER A 77 8.50 16.38 2.49
N ARG A 78 9.19 15.24 2.63
CA ARG A 78 10.62 15.14 2.33
C ARG A 78 10.92 15.26 0.83
N TYR A 79 10.06 14.69 -0.01
CA TYR A 79 10.15 14.87 -1.47
C TYR A 79 10.02 16.34 -1.86
N ASN A 80 9.06 17.06 -1.29
CA ASN A 80 8.89 18.49 -1.57
C ASN A 80 10.04 19.32 -1.03
N GLU A 81 10.54 19.02 0.18
CA GLU A 81 11.70 19.70 0.76
C GLU A 81 12.94 19.55 -0.13
N MET A 82 13.23 18.33 -0.60
CA MET A 82 14.33 18.06 -1.53
C MET A 82 14.18 18.86 -2.83
N ASN A 83 13.00 18.85 -3.45
CA ASN A 83 12.77 19.58 -4.69
C ASN A 83 12.78 21.10 -4.50
N ASN A 84 12.28 21.60 -3.36
CA ASN A 84 12.23 23.03 -3.06
C ASN A 84 13.63 23.61 -2.90
N GLN A 85 14.63 22.84 -2.45
CA GLN A 85 16.02 23.31 -2.41
C GLN A 85 16.53 23.83 -3.77
N VAL A 86 16.04 23.26 -4.88
CA VAL A 86 16.37 23.73 -6.23
C VAL A 86 15.35 24.76 -6.74
N LEU A 87 14.07 24.55 -6.44
CA LEU A 87 13.00 25.41 -6.94
C LEU A 87 12.93 26.78 -6.26
N ASP A 88 13.46 26.92 -5.04
CA ASP A 88 13.56 28.21 -4.36
C ASP A 88 14.51 29.15 -5.10
N ASP A 89 15.58 28.62 -5.69
CA ASP A 89 16.52 29.37 -6.54
C ASP A 89 16.04 29.47 -8.00
N GLN A 90 15.44 28.40 -8.54
CA GLN A 90 15.00 28.33 -9.93
C GLN A 90 13.56 27.79 -10.08
N PRO A 91 12.53 28.63 -9.82
CA PRO A 91 11.13 28.19 -9.83
C PRO A 91 10.64 27.68 -11.18
N SER A 92 11.21 28.19 -12.28
CA SER A 92 10.80 27.85 -13.65
C SER A 92 11.18 26.44 -14.09
N LEU A 93 12.04 25.74 -13.33
CA LEU A 93 12.43 24.36 -13.64
C LEU A 93 11.32 23.34 -13.38
N LYS A 94 10.28 23.70 -12.62
CA LYS A 94 9.21 22.76 -12.27
C LYS A 94 8.38 22.40 -13.51
N SER A 95 8.51 21.15 -13.96
CA SER A 95 7.67 20.60 -15.02
C SER A 95 6.20 20.53 -14.60
N LYS A 96 5.29 20.79 -15.55
CA LYS A 96 3.84 20.80 -15.32
C LYS A 96 3.29 19.46 -14.83
N TRP A 97 3.94 18.36 -15.22
CA TRP A 97 3.50 16.99 -14.87
C TRP A 97 4.36 16.34 -13.79
N SER A 98 5.27 17.10 -13.16
CA SER A 98 6.02 16.58 -12.00
C SER A 98 5.09 16.48 -10.80
N ASP A 99 5.08 15.31 -10.17
CA ASP A 99 4.29 15.02 -8.98
C ASP A 99 4.93 13.84 -8.25
N PHE A 100 4.61 13.69 -6.98
CA PHE A 100 5.06 12.59 -6.14
C PHE A 100 4.34 11.28 -6.55
N LYS A 101 5.13 10.31 -6.99
CA LYS A 101 4.70 9.04 -7.58
C LYS A 101 5.47 7.86 -6.98
N PRO A 102 5.06 7.35 -5.81
CA PRO A 102 5.73 6.20 -5.19
C PRO A 102 5.26 4.88 -5.80
N TYR A 103 6.10 3.84 -5.69
CA TYR A 103 5.68 2.47 -5.97
C TYR A 103 4.76 1.93 -4.88
N LEU A 104 4.06 0.84 -5.19
CA LEU A 104 3.21 0.14 -4.22
C LEU A 104 4.06 -0.77 -3.33
N SER A 105 4.97 -1.51 -3.94
CA SER A 105 5.89 -2.45 -3.31
C SER A 105 7.10 -2.66 -4.22
N LEU A 106 8.14 -3.34 -3.72
CA LEU A 106 9.30 -3.73 -4.53
C LEU A 106 8.90 -4.57 -5.76
N LYS A 107 7.88 -5.43 -5.65
CA LYS A 107 7.37 -6.20 -6.80
C LYS A 107 6.74 -5.32 -7.87
N HIS A 108 6.06 -4.23 -7.48
CA HIS A 108 5.53 -3.26 -8.44
C HIS A 108 6.67 -2.51 -9.16
N ASN A 109 7.73 -2.16 -8.42
CA ASN A 109 8.94 -1.60 -9.01
C ASN A 109 9.60 -2.56 -10.02
N SER A 110 9.71 -3.84 -9.67
CA SER A 110 10.21 -4.87 -10.59
C SER A 110 9.30 -5.07 -11.81
N ALA A 111 7.98 -4.90 -11.67
CA ALA A 111 7.04 -5.02 -12.79
C ALA A 111 7.23 -3.91 -13.84
N GLU A 112 7.60 -2.70 -13.42
CA GLU A 112 7.87 -1.58 -14.35
C GLU A 112 9.27 -1.67 -14.96
N SER A 113 10.27 -2.17 -14.22
CA SER A 113 11.67 -2.23 -14.68
C SER A 113 12.05 -3.53 -15.41
N ASN A 114 11.41 -4.66 -15.09
CA ASN A 114 11.73 -5.97 -15.64
C ASN A 114 10.46 -6.82 -15.85
N PRO A 115 9.69 -6.54 -16.92
CA PRO A 115 8.46 -7.27 -17.21
C PRO A 115 8.75 -8.75 -17.50
N GLY A 116 7.89 -9.64 -17.00
CA GLY A 116 8.00 -11.09 -17.15
C GLY A 116 7.63 -11.81 -15.86
N THR A 117 8.44 -11.65 -14.81
CA THR A 117 8.09 -12.22 -13.48
C THR A 117 6.92 -11.50 -12.83
N TYR A 118 6.83 -10.19 -13.05
CA TYR A 118 5.73 -9.33 -12.63
C TYR A 118 5.34 -8.45 -13.81
N ASN A 119 4.05 -8.19 -14.00
CA ASN A 119 3.55 -7.51 -15.19
C ASN A 119 2.78 -6.24 -14.84
N MET A 120 2.82 -5.25 -15.73
CA MET A 120 1.97 -4.07 -15.68
C MET A 120 0.88 -4.18 -16.75
N GLU A 121 -0.37 -4.17 -16.32
CA GLU A 121 -1.50 -4.25 -17.25
C GLU A 121 -1.82 -2.86 -17.82
N SER A 122 -2.18 -2.83 -19.09
CA SER A 122 -2.55 -1.61 -19.81
C SER A 122 -4.00 -1.69 -20.26
N PRO A 123 -4.78 -0.60 -20.20
CA PRO A 123 -6.15 -0.63 -20.66
C PRO A 123 -6.20 -0.77 -22.18
N GLU A 124 -7.23 -1.46 -22.64
CA GLU A 124 -7.47 -1.81 -24.03
C GLU A 124 -8.83 -1.31 -24.52
N ASP A 125 -8.94 -1.07 -25.82
CA ASP A 125 -10.23 -0.83 -26.47
C ASP A 125 -11.01 -2.13 -26.75
N ILE A 126 -12.10 -2.03 -27.51
CA ILE A 126 -12.92 -3.19 -27.87
C ILE A 126 -12.23 -4.15 -28.84
N GLU A 127 -11.27 -3.66 -29.63
CA GLU A 127 -10.47 -4.43 -30.60
C GLU A 127 -9.12 -4.87 -30.03
N SER A 128 -8.91 -4.69 -28.71
CA SER A 128 -7.69 -5.03 -27.99
C SER A 128 -6.45 -4.22 -28.39
N ASN A 129 -6.66 -2.98 -28.85
CA ASN A 129 -5.57 -2.01 -28.98
C ASN A 129 -5.26 -1.40 -27.61
N ASN A 130 -3.99 -1.44 -27.19
CA ASN A 130 -3.55 -0.83 -25.94
C ASN A 130 -3.53 0.70 -26.04
N VAL A 131 -3.75 1.38 -24.91
CA VAL A 131 -3.53 2.82 -24.82
C VAL A 131 -2.05 3.16 -25.04
N GLU A 132 -1.78 4.21 -25.82
CA GLU A 132 -0.44 4.76 -25.92
C GLU A 132 -0.13 5.65 -24.71
N TYR A 133 0.98 5.35 -24.03
CA TYR A 133 1.43 6.12 -22.88
C TYR A 133 2.41 7.23 -23.28
N GLY A 134 2.32 8.35 -22.56
CA GLY A 134 3.42 9.32 -22.48
C GLY A 134 4.41 8.97 -21.37
N GLU A 135 5.22 9.94 -20.98
CA GLU A 135 6.16 9.78 -19.87
C GLU A 135 5.44 9.65 -18.52
N TRP A 136 5.73 8.56 -17.80
CA TRP A 136 5.29 8.35 -16.42
C TRP A 136 6.46 7.83 -15.59
N ASN A 137 7.24 8.75 -15.04
CA ASN A 137 8.37 8.42 -14.17
C ASN A 137 7.96 8.49 -12.71
N TYR A 138 8.30 7.42 -11.97
CA TYR A 138 8.14 7.35 -10.51
C TYR A 138 9.15 8.27 -9.81
N SER A 139 8.84 8.64 -8.57
CA SER A 139 9.67 9.56 -7.80
C SER A 139 10.93 8.88 -7.26
N THR A 140 12.08 9.44 -7.59
CA THR A 140 13.37 9.16 -6.96
C THR A 140 13.66 10.17 -5.86
N PHE A 141 14.40 9.73 -4.85
CA PHE A 141 14.98 10.58 -3.81
C PHE A 141 16.49 10.55 -3.98
N GLU A 142 17.11 11.71 -3.94
CA GLU A 142 18.55 11.86 -4.05
C GLU A 142 19.12 12.08 -2.65
N SER A 143 20.10 11.27 -2.26
CA SER A 143 20.83 11.48 -1.01
C SER A 143 22.34 11.51 -1.22
N PRO A 144 23.08 12.33 -0.46
CA PRO A 144 24.54 12.27 -0.44
C PRO A 144 25.01 10.99 0.27
N ASP A 145 25.88 10.20 -0.36
CA ASP A 145 26.44 8.95 0.21
C ASP A 145 27.65 9.19 1.13
N GLY A 146 27.94 10.45 1.51
CA GLY A 146 29.15 10.76 2.29
C GLY A 146 30.47 10.53 1.52
N THR A 147 30.39 10.09 0.27
CA THR A 147 31.46 10.00 -0.72
C THR A 147 31.26 11.11 -1.78
N SER A 148 31.92 11.01 -2.94
CA SER A 148 31.78 11.98 -4.04
C SER A 148 30.63 11.69 -5.02
N SER A 149 29.81 10.65 -4.79
CA SER A 149 28.63 10.34 -5.61
C SER A 149 27.31 10.71 -4.92
N VAL A 150 26.29 10.92 -5.74
CA VAL A 150 24.89 11.05 -5.33
C VAL A 150 24.20 9.78 -5.78
N ASP A 151 23.57 9.11 -4.82
CA ASP A 151 22.83 7.87 -5.08
C ASP A 151 21.34 8.18 -4.97
N GLY A 152 20.68 8.06 -6.12
CA GLY A 152 19.24 8.14 -6.24
C GLY A 152 18.60 6.81 -5.89
N TYR A 153 17.63 6.83 -4.99
CA TYR A 153 16.87 5.64 -4.61
C TYR A 153 15.37 5.83 -4.83
N GLU A 154 14.71 4.72 -5.14
CA GLU A 154 13.27 4.70 -5.36
C GLU A 154 12.53 4.43 -4.05
N VAL A 155 11.29 4.89 -3.97
CA VAL A 155 10.45 4.67 -2.79
C VAL A 155 9.20 3.89 -3.14
N GLY A 156 8.78 3.02 -2.24
CA GLY A 156 7.48 2.39 -2.34
C GLY A 156 6.84 2.16 -0.98
N LEU A 157 5.53 1.98 -0.99
CA LEU A 157 4.75 2.03 0.23
C LEU A 157 5.00 0.82 1.14
N LEU A 158 5.09 -0.37 0.55
CA LEU A 158 5.16 -1.64 1.24
C LEU A 158 6.53 -2.32 1.10
N GLY A 159 6.82 -3.19 2.07
CA GLY A 159 7.97 -4.08 2.07
C GLY A 159 9.23 -3.49 2.69
N GLY A 160 10.30 -4.29 2.58
CA GLY A 160 11.65 -4.04 3.07
C GLY A 160 12.36 -2.85 2.44
N HIS A 161 13.40 -2.35 3.10
CA HIS A 161 14.48 -1.65 2.40
C HIS A 161 15.25 -2.63 1.51
N SER A 162 15.69 -2.18 0.34
CA SER A 162 16.60 -2.94 -0.53
C SER A 162 17.89 -2.14 -0.74
N GLY A 163 19.02 -2.81 -0.59
CA GLY A 163 20.35 -2.19 -0.57
C GLY A 163 20.99 -2.28 0.81
N SER A 164 21.95 -1.41 1.07
CA SER A 164 22.67 -1.33 2.35
C SER A 164 22.69 0.12 2.85
N PRO A 165 22.92 0.37 4.15
CA PRO A 165 23.11 1.73 4.65
C PRO A 165 24.19 2.48 3.84
N GLY A 166 23.85 3.65 3.30
CA GLY A 166 24.70 4.43 2.38
C GLY A 166 24.35 4.21 0.90
N ALA A 167 23.96 2.99 0.52
CA ALA A 167 23.62 2.61 -0.85
C ALA A 167 22.28 1.87 -0.91
N TYR A 168 21.18 2.61 -0.72
CA TYR A 168 19.83 2.08 -0.89
C TYR A 168 19.42 2.15 -2.36
N ASN A 169 18.76 1.10 -2.85
CA ASN A 169 18.12 1.11 -4.17
C ASN A 169 16.61 1.36 -4.03
N TYR A 170 16.01 0.82 -2.96
CA TYR A 170 14.59 0.95 -2.68
C TYR A 170 14.34 1.15 -1.18
N VAL A 171 13.41 2.04 -0.84
CA VAL A 171 13.02 2.32 0.54
C VAL A 171 11.53 2.09 0.75
N GLY A 172 11.19 1.16 1.65
CA GLY A 172 9.83 0.96 2.16
C GLY A 172 9.40 2.09 3.08
N LEU A 173 8.35 2.83 2.70
CA LEU A 173 7.90 4.01 3.43
C LEU A 173 7.31 3.67 4.82
N ILE A 174 6.52 2.59 4.91
CA ILE A 174 5.93 2.16 6.19
C ILE A 174 7.02 1.70 7.16
N GLN A 175 8.01 0.93 6.68
CA GLN A 175 9.16 0.51 7.49
C GLN A 175 9.96 1.73 7.98
N SER A 176 10.34 2.63 7.07
CA SER A 176 11.05 3.86 7.44
C SER A 176 10.30 4.71 8.46
N TYR A 177 8.97 4.78 8.35
CA TYR A 177 8.13 5.47 9.32
C TYR A 177 8.17 4.79 10.69
N GLY A 178 8.09 3.46 10.73
CA GLY A 178 8.21 2.69 11.96
C GLY A 178 9.58 2.82 12.62
N ASP A 179 10.67 2.73 11.85
CA ASP A 179 12.04 2.76 12.35
C ASP A 179 12.44 4.11 12.97
N THR A 180 11.79 5.19 12.56
CA THR A 180 12.11 6.54 13.06
C THR A 180 11.15 7.05 14.13
N ARG A 181 10.15 6.24 14.51
CA ARG A 181 9.13 6.64 15.48
C ARG A 181 9.37 5.97 16.83
N GLY A 182 9.24 6.74 17.92
CA GLY A 182 9.11 6.18 19.26
C GLY A 182 7.85 5.32 19.40
N THR A 183 7.99 4.12 19.95
CA THR A 183 6.92 3.14 20.20
C THR A 183 6.57 3.06 21.69
N VAL A 184 5.38 2.55 22.00
CA VAL A 184 4.96 2.23 23.38
C VAL A 184 5.77 1.06 23.92
N GLY A 185 5.97 1.02 25.24
CA GLY A 185 6.57 -0.09 25.96
C GLY A 185 5.68 -1.34 25.96
N ARG A 186 6.27 -2.48 26.34
CA ARG A 186 5.56 -3.77 26.35
C ARG A 186 4.51 -3.88 27.45
N PHE A 187 4.75 -3.29 28.61
CA PHE A 187 3.86 -3.31 29.76
C PHE A 187 3.50 -1.87 30.12
N GLU A 188 2.36 -1.40 29.63
CA GLU A 188 1.88 -0.05 29.88
C GLU A 188 0.38 -0.09 30.26
N PRO A 189 -0.02 0.53 31.39
CA PRO A 189 0.82 1.21 32.38
C PRO A 189 1.71 0.21 33.17
N SER A 190 2.93 0.64 33.50
CA SER A 190 3.82 -0.13 34.36
C SER A 190 3.32 -0.03 35.81
N VAL A 191 2.50 -0.98 36.21
CA VAL A 191 2.02 -1.12 37.59
C VAL A 191 2.74 -2.31 38.22
N ASP A 192 3.26 -2.11 39.43
CA ASP A 192 3.78 -3.22 40.23
C ASP A 192 2.57 -3.99 40.78
N THR A 193 2.29 -5.13 40.16
CA THR A 193 1.15 -5.99 40.51
C THR A 193 1.21 -6.43 41.97
N ALA A 194 2.40 -6.64 42.52
CA ALA A 194 2.56 -7.12 43.90
C ALA A 194 2.30 -6.02 44.94
N LEU A 195 2.52 -4.75 44.60
CA LEU A 195 2.27 -3.62 45.50
C LEU A 195 0.86 -3.04 45.36
N ALA A 196 0.24 -3.20 44.18
CA ALA A 196 -1.05 -2.61 43.88
C ALA A 196 -2.25 -3.46 44.33
N SER A 197 -2.12 -4.80 44.37
CA SER A 197 -3.15 -5.67 44.95
C SER A 197 -3.14 -5.62 46.49
N ASP A 198 -1.95 -5.50 47.10
CA ASP A 198 -1.78 -5.43 48.56
C ASP A 198 -1.97 -4.01 49.14
N ASP A 199 -2.50 -3.06 48.35
CA ASP A 199 -2.63 -1.67 48.80
C ASP A 199 -3.62 -1.53 49.96
N PRO A 200 -3.20 -0.97 51.12
CA PRO A 200 -4.04 -0.91 52.31
C PRO A 200 -5.28 0.00 52.16
N LEU A 201 -5.30 0.91 51.17
CA LEU A 201 -6.48 1.74 50.89
C LEU A 201 -7.48 1.01 49.99
N LEU A 202 -7.01 0.10 49.13
CA LEU A 202 -7.85 -0.80 48.34
C LEU A 202 -8.54 -1.84 49.24
N ASN A 203 -7.80 -2.37 50.24
CA ASN A 203 -8.29 -3.31 51.25
C ASN A 203 -9.30 -2.70 52.25
N LEU A 204 -9.42 -1.37 52.32
CA LEU A 204 -10.39 -0.71 53.20
C LEU A 204 -11.85 -0.93 52.75
N LEU A 205 -12.05 -1.21 51.46
CA LEU A 205 -13.35 -1.45 50.85
C LEU A 205 -13.63 -2.93 50.59
N ASP A 206 -12.69 -3.81 50.95
CA ASP A 206 -12.84 -5.24 50.79
C ASP A 206 -13.75 -5.82 51.89
N ALA A 207 -14.74 -6.59 51.46
CA ALA A 207 -15.72 -7.27 52.30
C ALA A 207 -15.66 -8.81 52.15
N GLY A 208 -14.62 -9.35 51.49
CA GLY A 208 -14.49 -10.76 51.16
C GLY A 208 -13.09 -11.15 50.66
N THR A 209 -13.00 -12.08 49.70
CA THR A 209 -11.72 -12.40 49.01
C THR A 209 -11.69 -11.86 47.57
N GLN A 210 -12.87 -11.59 46.99
CA GLN A 210 -13.04 -11.31 45.56
C GLN A 210 -12.41 -9.99 45.08
N PHE A 211 -12.18 -9.01 45.97
CA PHE A 211 -11.65 -7.71 45.55
C PHE A 211 -10.19 -7.78 45.11
N ASP A 212 -9.37 -8.57 45.80
CA ASP A 212 -7.95 -8.75 45.48
C ASP A 212 -7.80 -9.44 44.12
N GLU A 213 -8.59 -10.49 43.86
CA GLU A 213 -8.56 -11.17 42.56
C GLU A 213 -9.07 -10.29 41.42
N ILE A 214 -10.04 -9.39 41.67
CA ILE A 214 -10.49 -8.42 40.67
C ILE A 214 -9.40 -7.37 40.40
N ALA A 215 -8.70 -6.90 41.44
CA ALA A 215 -7.60 -5.94 41.30
C ALA A 215 -6.42 -6.56 40.52
N GLU A 216 -6.03 -7.80 40.84
CA GLU A 216 -4.99 -8.53 40.11
C GLU A 216 -5.37 -8.71 38.63
N ASN A 217 -6.61 -9.11 38.34
CA ASN A 217 -7.08 -9.26 36.96
C ASN A 217 -7.06 -7.92 36.20
N LEU A 218 -7.44 -6.82 36.85
CA LEU A 218 -7.46 -5.49 36.21
C LEU A 218 -6.06 -5.00 35.83
N ILE A 219 -5.03 -5.43 36.56
CA ILE A 219 -3.64 -4.99 36.35
C ILE A 219 -2.88 -5.98 35.45
N GLY A 220 -3.14 -7.27 35.60
CA GLY A 220 -2.45 -8.35 34.88
C GLY A 220 -2.96 -8.56 33.45
N GLU A 221 -4.26 -8.37 33.22
CA GLU A 221 -4.90 -8.67 31.93
C GLU A 221 -4.98 -7.44 31.03
N ASN A 222 -4.76 -7.62 29.71
CA ASN A 222 -4.81 -6.56 28.70
C ASN A 222 -3.87 -5.34 28.95
N ASN A 223 -2.82 -5.52 29.75
CA ASN A 223 -1.80 -4.49 30.04
C ASN A 223 -0.72 -4.33 28.94
N SER A 224 -0.89 -5.05 27.83
CA SER A 224 -0.06 -4.97 26.63
C SER A 224 -0.95 -4.59 25.45
N PRO A 225 -0.46 -3.81 24.49
CA PRO A 225 -1.26 -3.44 23.33
C PRO A 225 -1.62 -4.68 22.49
N PRO A 226 -2.76 -4.65 21.78
CA PRO A 226 -3.26 -5.78 20.99
C PRO A 226 -2.46 -6.05 19.70
N TYR A 227 -1.38 -5.29 19.48
CA TYR A 227 -0.48 -5.43 18.34
C TYR A 227 0.94 -5.69 18.84
N LYS A 228 1.74 -6.35 18.01
CA LYS A 228 3.13 -6.67 18.35
C LYS A 228 3.92 -5.37 18.51
N VAL A 229 4.41 -5.14 19.71
CA VAL A 229 5.34 -4.06 20.02
C VAL A 229 6.77 -4.57 20.03
N GLN A 230 7.70 -3.62 19.95
CA GLN A 230 9.11 -3.91 19.95
C GLN A 230 9.50 -4.77 21.16
N SER A 231 10.19 -5.87 20.90
CA SER A 231 10.93 -6.59 21.94
C SER A 231 12.34 -6.00 22.04
N PRO A 232 12.95 -5.92 23.24
CA PRO A 232 14.33 -5.47 23.38
C PRO A 232 15.26 -6.21 22.40
N GLY A 233 15.97 -5.47 21.55
CA GLY A 233 16.89 -6.02 20.54
C GLY A 233 16.30 -6.31 19.14
N SER A 234 15.01 -6.03 18.89
CA SER A 234 14.41 -6.09 17.54
C SER A 234 14.39 -4.71 16.84
N ALA A 235 14.45 -4.70 15.49
CA ALA A 235 14.38 -3.46 14.72
C ALA A 235 13.02 -2.76 14.89
N GLN A 236 13.03 -1.43 14.88
CA GLN A 236 11.96 -0.60 15.45
C GLN A 236 10.68 -0.53 14.59
N GLY A 237 10.76 -0.72 13.27
CA GLY A 237 9.65 -0.56 12.33
C GLY A 237 9.07 -1.84 11.74
N GLU A 238 9.66 -3.00 12.02
CA GLU A 238 9.31 -4.29 11.41
C GLU A 238 7.89 -4.78 11.69
N PHE A 239 7.28 -4.31 12.78
CA PHE A 239 5.97 -4.80 13.24
C PHE A 239 4.77 -4.04 12.69
N TYR A 240 4.95 -2.98 11.91
CA TYR A 240 3.83 -2.30 11.27
C TYR A 240 3.31 -3.12 10.07
N VAL A 241 1.98 -3.17 9.91
CA VAL A 241 1.36 -3.81 8.73
C VAL A 241 1.84 -3.10 7.46
N GLY A 242 2.48 -3.85 6.56
CA GLY A 242 3.10 -3.34 5.35
C GLY A 242 4.62 -3.15 5.45
N ALA A 243 5.22 -3.33 6.63
CA ALA A 243 6.67 -3.42 6.80
C ALA A 243 7.21 -4.79 6.39
N GLU A 244 8.53 -4.95 6.39
CA GLU A 244 9.24 -6.13 5.90
C GLU A 244 8.74 -7.47 6.47
N THR A 245 8.54 -7.56 7.78
CA THR A 245 8.22 -8.83 8.45
C THR A 245 6.76 -8.95 8.89
N ASN A 246 5.94 -7.91 8.71
CA ASN A 246 4.52 -7.93 9.04
C ASN A 246 3.65 -7.51 7.84
N MET A 247 3.07 -8.52 7.17
CA MET A 247 2.22 -8.34 5.99
C MET A 247 2.84 -7.40 4.92
N PRO A 248 4.04 -7.69 4.39
CA PRO A 248 4.74 -6.84 3.42
C PRO A 248 4.06 -6.74 2.04
N ALA A 249 3.02 -7.54 1.80
CA ALA A 249 2.29 -7.58 0.54
C ALA A 249 0.97 -6.78 0.62
N PRO A 250 0.41 -6.35 -0.53
CA PRO A 250 -0.92 -5.74 -0.57
C PRO A 250 -1.97 -6.61 0.09
N LEU A 251 -2.90 -5.98 0.84
CA LEU A 251 -3.99 -6.68 1.51
C LEU A 251 -5.05 -7.08 0.48
N MET A 252 -5.41 -8.36 0.50
CA MET A 252 -6.48 -8.89 -0.35
C MET A 252 -7.83 -8.32 0.08
N PHE A 253 -8.58 -7.76 -0.87
CA PHE A 253 -9.94 -7.29 -0.64
C PHE A 253 -10.99 -8.11 -1.41
N ALA A 254 -10.56 -8.89 -2.39
CA ALA A 254 -11.43 -9.77 -3.16
C ALA A 254 -10.68 -10.99 -3.66
N GLU A 255 -11.41 -12.10 -3.69
CA GLU A 255 -11.02 -13.33 -4.38
C GLU A 255 -12.20 -13.74 -5.27
N PHE A 256 -11.90 -14.18 -6.48
CA PHE A 256 -12.88 -14.71 -7.41
C PHE A 256 -12.51 -16.16 -7.76
N ASN A 257 -13.52 -17.01 -7.70
CA ASN A 257 -13.44 -18.40 -8.13
C ASN A 257 -14.58 -18.66 -9.14
N PRO A 258 -14.29 -18.71 -10.46
CA PRO A 258 -15.26 -18.83 -11.53
C PRO A 258 -16.06 -20.12 -11.48
N ALA A 259 -15.57 -21.20 -10.84
CA ALA A 259 -16.32 -22.44 -10.61
C ALA A 259 -17.66 -22.23 -9.89
N VAL A 260 -17.82 -21.13 -9.14
CA VAL A 260 -19.02 -20.84 -8.34
C VAL A 260 -19.92 -19.77 -8.99
N GLY A 261 -19.48 -19.12 -10.08
CA GLY A 261 -20.06 -17.83 -10.52
C GLY A 261 -20.39 -17.67 -12.00
N HIS A 262 -20.34 -18.72 -12.83
CA HIS A 262 -20.78 -18.71 -14.24
C HIS A 262 -20.32 -17.47 -15.04
N GLY A 263 -19.01 -17.30 -15.23
CA GLY A 263 -18.52 -16.38 -16.27
C GLY A 263 -18.29 -14.92 -15.86
N LEU A 264 -19.01 -14.42 -14.85
CA LEU A 264 -18.96 -13.00 -14.48
C LEU A 264 -19.03 -12.81 -12.96
N GLN A 265 -18.04 -12.14 -12.39
CA GLN A 265 -18.00 -11.82 -10.96
C GLN A 265 -17.67 -10.35 -10.74
N LYS A 266 -18.21 -9.77 -9.67
CA LYS A 266 -18.12 -8.33 -9.45
C LYS A 266 -17.96 -7.97 -7.97
N VAL A 267 -17.01 -7.09 -7.70
CA VAL A 267 -16.77 -6.49 -6.38
C VAL A 267 -17.04 -5.00 -6.47
N TYR A 268 -17.59 -4.43 -5.39
CA TYR A 268 -18.05 -3.05 -5.36
C TYR A 268 -17.37 -2.23 -4.27
N ASN A 269 -17.34 -0.92 -4.46
CA ASN A 269 -17.09 0.08 -3.42
C ASN A 269 -15.72 0.02 -2.73
N ILE A 270 -14.64 -0.19 -3.49
CA ILE A 270 -13.29 -0.36 -2.95
C ILE A 270 -12.51 0.96 -2.92
N ASN A 271 -11.79 1.20 -1.82
CA ASN A 271 -10.79 2.27 -1.74
C ASN A 271 -9.44 1.71 -2.16
N VAL A 272 -8.80 2.32 -3.15
CA VAL A 272 -7.50 1.91 -3.69
C VAL A 272 -6.50 3.03 -3.43
N PRO A 273 -5.68 2.93 -2.36
CA PRO A 273 -4.62 3.90 -2.15
C PRO A 273 -3.60 3.87 -3.30
N LEU A 274 -3.07 5.04 -3.64
CA LEU A 274 -2.19 5.26 -4.79
C LEU A 274 -2.82 4.99 -6.17
N GLY A 275 -4.04 4.47 -6.21
CA GLY A 275 -4.64 3.97 -7.44
C GLY A 275 -3.93 2.74 -8.00
N VAL A 276 -3.17 1.99 -7.18
CA VAL A 276 -2.47 0.78 -7.63
C VAL A 276 -3.15 -0.45 -7.06
N ILE A 277 -3.53 -1.37 -7.94
CA ILE A 277 -4.13 -2.67 -7.61
C ILE A 277 -3.13 -3.76 -7.98
N ARG A 278 -2.94 -4.72 -7.10
CA ARG A 278 -2.26 -5.98 -7.41
C ARG A 278 -3.32 -7.02 -7.78
N LEU A 279 -3.07 -7.74 -8.84
CA LEU A 279 -3.83 -8.88 -9.33
C LEU A 279 -2.91 -10.09 -9.32
N ASP A 280 -3.27 -11.13 -8.58
CA ASP A 280 -2.63 -12.44 -8.68
C ASP A 280 -3.60 -13.41 -9.34
N HIS A 281 -3.15 -14.14 -10.35
CA HIS A 281 -3.92 -15.24 -10.94
C HIS A 281 -3.22 -16.57 -10.72
N LYS A 282 -4.02 -17.63 -10.58
CA LYS A 282 -3.54 -19.01 -10.51
C LYS A 282 -4.51 -19.93 -11.25
N THR A 283 -4.00 -20.76 -12.15
CA THR A 283 -4.75 -21.81 -12.85
C THR A 283 -4.10 -23.18 -12.60
N GLU A 284 -4.89 -24.26 -12.67
CA GLU A 284 -4.37 -25.61 -12.41
C GLU A 284 -3.77 -26.28 -13.66
N ARG A 285 -4.27 -25.96 -14.86
CA ARG A 285 -3.91 -26.69 -16.07
C ARG A 285 -3.77 -25.83 -17.32
N ASP A 286 -4.72 -24.93 -17.56
CA ASP A 286 -4.78 -24.12 -18.77
C ASP A 286 -4.49 -22.64 -18.51
N THR A 287 -4.00 -21.97 -19.55
CA THR A 287 -3.57 -20.57 -19.55
C THR A 287 -4.50 -19.78 -20.45
N THR A 288 -5.62 -19.32 -19.88
CA THR A 288 -6.66 -18.60 -20.61
C THR A 288 -6.67 -17.12 -20.21
N ASP A 289 -6.75 -16.24 -21.19
CA ASP A 289 -6.88 -14.80 -20.94
C ASP A 289 -8.24 -14.49 -20.32
N PHE A 290 -8.28 -13.48 -19.46
CA PHE A 290 -9.52 -13.02 -18.82
C PHE A 290 -9.61 -11.51 -18.84
N THR A 291 -10.84 -10.99 -18.80
CA THR A 291 -11.10 -9.56 -18.88
C THR A 291 -11.41 -9.00 -17.50
N VAL A 292 -10.76 -7.89 -17.15
CA VAL A 292 -11.04 -7.10 -15.95
C VAL A 292 -11.55 -5.72 -16.36
N ILE A 293 -12.74 -5.35 -15.91
CA ILE A 293 -13.33 -4.04 -16.14
C ILE A 293 -13.41 -3.29 -14.82
N ILE A 294 -12.76 -2.13 -14.77
CA ILE A 294 -12.73 -1.26 -13.60
C ILE A 294 -13.57 -0.02 -13.89
N GLU A 295 -14.57 0.23 -13.03
CA GLU A 295 -15.39 1.44 -13.05
C GLU A 295 -15.00 2.35 -11.88
N MET A 296 -14.58 3.57 -12.19
CA MET A 296 -14.28 4.60 -11.20
C MET A 296 -15.58 5.25 -10.66
N ALA A 297 -15.64 5.46 -9.35
CA ALA A 297 -16.76 6.18 -8.75
C ALA A 297 -16.76 7.66 -9.18
N GLU A 298 -17.95 8.25 -9.34
CA GLU A 298 -18.10 9.65 -9.69
C GLU A 298 -17.75 10.57 -8.53
N GLY A 299 -17.08 11.69 -8.80
CA GLY A 299 -16.76 12.65 -7.75
C GLY A 299 -16.16 13.95 -8.27
N SER A 300 -15.79 14.80 -7.33
CA SER A 300 -15.36 16.18 -7.60
C SER A 300 -13.95 16.30 -8.19
N TYR A 301 -13.10 15.27 -8.03
CA TYR A 301 -11.73 15.31 -8.53
C TYR A 301 -11.71 14.94 -10.01
N LYS A 302 -11.77 15.95 -10.89
CA LYS A 302 -11.75 15.77 -12.35
C LYS A 302 -12.81 14.77 -12.85
N GLY A 303 -13.97 14.72 -12.22
CA GLY A 303 -15.08 13.83 -12.58
C GLY A 303 -15.01 12.43 -11.94
N ILE A 304 -14.02 12.13 -11.11
CA ILE A 304 -13.94 10.90 -10.31
C ILE A 304 -13.87 11.19 -8.81
N HIS A 305 -14.21 10.20 -8.00
CA HIS A 305 -14.08 10.27 -6.56
C HIS A 305 -12.67 9.87 -6.15
N SER A 306 -11.92 10.85 -5.64
CA SER A 306 -10.58 10.63 -5.13
C SER A 306 -10.23 11.64 -4.03
N GLU A 307 -9.83 11.13 -2.87
CA GLU A 307 -9.41 11.94 -1.72
C GLU A 307 -7.88 12.13 -1.72
N SER A 308 -7.40 13.28 -1.25
CA SER A 308 -5.96 13.50 -1.12
C SER A 308 -5.39 12.66 0.01
N LEU A 309 -4.29 11.93 -0.24
CA LEU A 309 -3.53 11.27 0.84
C LEU A 309 -2.51 12.21 1.47
N VAL A 310 -2.07 13.20 0.69
CA VAL A 310 -1.07 14.22 1.03
C VAL A 310 -1.48 15.59 0.50
#